data_AF-H9W411-F1
#
_entry.id   AF-H9W411-F1
#
_cell.length_a   1.000
_cell.length_b   1.000
_cell.length_c   1.000
_cell.angle_alpha   90.00
_cell.angle_beta   90.00
_cell.angle_gamma   90.00
#
_symmetry.space_group_name_H-M   'P 1'
#
loop_
_entity.id
_entity.type
_entity.pdbx_description
1 polymer ?
#
loop_
_entity_poly.entity_id
_entity_poly.type
_entity_poly.pdbx_seq_one_letter_code
_entity_poly.pdbx_strand_id
1 'polypeptide(L)' 'QLFSGGSTNSQVTTYGANQNTFFTDFAAAMVNMGNISPLTGTNGQIRNNCRKAN' A
#
# COMPACT_ATOMS: atom_id res chain seq x y z
N GLN A 1 5.75 -15.59 6.97
CA GLN A 1 4.31 -15.91 6.83
C GLN A 1 3.50 -15.05 7.81
N LEU A 2 2.22 -14.78 7.52
CA LEU A 2 1.36 -13.89 8.33
C LEU A 2 0.52 -14.62 9.39
N PHE A 3 0.26 -15.91 9.23
CA PHE A 3 -0.53 -16.73 10.15
C PHE A 3 0.25 -17.98 10.56
N SER A 4 1.11 -17.84 11.57
CA SER A 4 2.03 -18.91 12.04
C SER A 4 2.36 -18.80 13.53
N GLY A 5 1.42 -18.28 14.34
CA GLY A 5 1.59 -18.09 15.78
C GLY A 5 2.35 -16.81 16.17
N GLY A 6 2.59 -15.91 15.21
CA GLY A 6 3.30 -14.65 15.40
C GLY A 6 2.37 -13.47 15.73
N SER A 7 2.95 -12.27 15.84
CA SER A 7 2.23 -11.03 16.19
C SER A 7 1.16 -10.61 15.17
N THR A 8 1.23 -11.08 13.93
CA THR A 8 0.26 -10.76 12.86
C THR A 8 -0.96 -11.69 12.84
N ASN A 9 -0.98 -12.77 13.62
CA ASN A 9 -2.09 -13.73 13.62
C ASN A 9 -3.43 -13.08 13.96
N SER A 10 -3.46 -12.18 14.94
CA SER A 10 -4.70 -11.51 15.38
C SER A 10 -5.30 -10.65 14.27
N GLN A 11 -4.45 -9.92 13.54
CA GLN A 11 -4.85 -9.11 12.39
C GLN A 11 -5.43 -9.97 11.26
N VAL A 12 -4.81 -11.12 10.95
CA VAL A 12 -5.35 -12.04 9.94
C VAL A 12 -6.73 -12.56 10.34
N THR A 13 -6.92 -12.94 11.60
CA THR A 13 -8.24 -13.37 12.11
C THR A 13 -9.26 -12.23 12.03
N THR A 14 -8.89 -11.00 12.42
CA THR A 14 -9.78 -9.82 12.36
C THR A 14 -10.22 -9.52 10.93
N TYR A 15 -9.28 -9.49 9.98
CA TYR A 15 -9.61 -9.23 8.57
C TYR A 15 -10.41 -10.35 7.92
N GLY A 16 -10.16 -11.62 8.29
CA GLY A 16 -10.97 -12.75 7.84
C GLY A 16 -12.40 -12.72 8.38
N ALA A 17 -12.61 -12.20 9.59
CA ALA A 17 -13.92 -12.10 10.23
C ALA A 17 -14.70 -10.84 9.81
N ASN A 18 -14.02 -9.75 9.44
CA ASN A 18 -14.66 -8.50 9.06
C ASN A 18 -13.99 -7.86 7.83
N GLN A 19 -14.64 -8.02 6.68
CA GLN A 19 -14.17 -7.50 5.41
C GLN A 19 -14.14 -5.96 5.36
N ASN A 20 -15.05 -5.27 6.05
CA ASN A 20 -15.09 -3.81 6.07
C ASN A 20 -13.88 -3.23 6.81
N THR A 21 -13.44 -3.88 7.90
CA THR A 21 -12.21 -3.51 8.61
C THR A 21 -11.00 -3.64 7.69
N PHE A 22 -10.90 -4.75 6.95
CA PHE A 22 -9.83 -4.93 5.97
C PHE A 22 -9.82 -3.83 4.90
N PHE A 23 -10.95 -3.54 4.26
CA PHE A 23 -10.99 -2.55 3.18
C PHE A 23 -10.67 -1.13 3.67
N THR A 24 -11.09 -0.78 4.89
CA THR A 24 -10.79 0.52 5.49
C THR A 24 -9.28 0.67 5.71
N ASP A 25 -8.65 -0.32 6.34
CA ASP A 25 -7.22 -0.30 6.61
C ASP A 25 -6.40 -0.41 5.32
N PHE A 26 -6.86 -1.19 4.35
CA PHE A 26 -6.24 -1.32 3.04
C PHE A 26 -6.21 0.01 2.29
N ALA A 27 -7.31 0.75 2.28
CA ALA A 27 -7.36 2.06 1.64
C ALA A 27 -6.35 3.04 2.28
N ALA A 28 -6.31 3.10 3.62
CA ALA A 28 -5.33 3.92 4.34
C ALA A 28 -3.89 3.48 4.06
N ALA A 29 -3.62 2.18 4.05
CA ALA A 29 -2.30 1.62 3.74
C ALA A 29 -1.85 1.97 2.31
N MET A 30 -2.75 1.95 1.34
CA MET A 30 -2.41 2.29 -0.04
C MET A 30 -2.08 3.77 -0.22
N VAL A 31 -2.77 4.67 0.48
CA VAL A 31 -2.43 6.10 0.51
C VAL A 31 -1.04 6.30 1.10
N ASN A 32 -0.76 5.66 2.25
CA ASN A 32 0.56 5.74 2.88
C ASN A 32 1.67 5.19 1.98
N MET A 33 1.43 4.07 1.29
CA MET A 33 2.37 3.47 0.35
C MET A 33 2.64 4.38 -0.85
N GLY A 34 1.61 4.99 -1.42
CA GLY A 34 1.75 5.91 -2.56
C GLY A 34 2.53 7.19 -2.22
N ASN A 35 2.59 7.55 -0.94
CA ASN A 35 3.32 8.72 -0.44
C ASN A 35 4.78 8.41 -0.06
N ILE A 36 5.28 7.19 -0.31
CA ILE A 36 6.69 6.86 -0.06
C ILE A 36 7.57 7.53 -1.13
N SER A 37 8.29 8.58 -0.70
CA SER A 37 9.32 9.27 -1.49
C SER A 37 8.93 9.66 -2.93
N PRO A 38 7.76 10.27 -3.17
CA PRO A 38 7.38 10.71 -4.52
C PRO A 38 8.30 11.83 -5.01
N LEU A 39 8.53 11.88 -6.33
CA LEU A 39 9.10 13.05 -6.99
C LEU A 39 8.02 14.12 -7.13
N THR A 40 8.24 15.29 -6.53
CA THR A 40 7.27 16.39 -6.47
C THR A 40 7.86 17.69 -7.01
N GLY A 41 7.00 18.67 -7.29
CA GLY A 41 7.38 19.95 -7.88
C GLY A 41 7.94 19.77 -9.29
N THR A 42 9.13 20.31 -9.54
CA THR A 42 9.83 20.18 -10.82
C THR A 42 10.83 19.01 -10.85
N ASN A 43 10.89 18.20 -9.80
CA ASN A 43 11.76 17.03 -9.75
C ASN A 43 11.18 15.90 -10.61
N GLY A 44 11.99 15.34 -11.52
CA GLY A 44 11.58 14.25 -12.41
C GLY A 44 11.13 14.72 -13.80
N GLN A 45 10.23 13.97 -14.44
CA GLN A 45 9.66 14.31 -15.74
C GLN A 45 8.32 13.62 -15.98
N ILE A 46 7.45 14.25 -16.77
CA ILE A 46 6.26 13.59 -17.31
C ILE A 46 6.67 12.83 -18.56
N ARG A 47 6.70 11.49 -18.48
CA ARG A 47 7.14 10.63 -19.59
C ARG A 47 6.05 10.51 -20.65
N ASN A 48 6.42 10.65 -21.93
CA ASN A 48 5.51 10.37 -23.05
C ASN A 48 5.35 8.87 -23.31
N ASN A 49 6.36 8.08 -22.93
CA ASN A 49 6.32 6.62 -22.94
C ASN A 49 6.87 6.10 -21.62
N CYS A 50 6.04 5.43 -20.81
CA CYS A 50 6.44 4.97 -19.46
C CYS A 50 7.71 4.11 -19.45
N ARG A 51 8.00 3.40 -20.55
CA ARG A 51 9.14 2.48 -20.69
C ARG A 51 10.47 3.17 -21.01
N LYS A 52 10.48 4.46 -21.36
CA LYS A 52 11.69 5.20 -21.76
C LYS A 52 11.77 6.55 -21.04
N ALA A 53 12.98 6.99 -20.70
CA ALA A 53 13.21 8.40 -20.37
C ALA A 53 12.94 9.26 -21.62
N ASN A 54 12.39 10.46 -21.44
CA ASN A 54 12.28 11.39 -22.57
C ASN A 54 13.65 11.79 -23.09
#